data_AF-A0A9W8GSX3-F1
#
_entry.id   AF-A0A9W8GSX3-F1
#
_cell.length_a   1.000
_cell.length_b   1.000
_cell.length_c   1.000
_cell.angle_alpha   90.00
_cell.angle_beta   90.00
_cell.angle_gamma   90.00
#
_symmetry.space_group_name_H-M   'P 1'
#
loop_
_entity.id
_entity.type
_entity.pdbx_description
1 polymer ?
#
loop_
_entity_poly.entity_id
_entity_poly.type
_entity_poly.pdbx_seq_one_letter_code
_entity_poly.pdbx_strand_id
1 'polypeptide(L)'
;MSTLTPIQLVCGSVVSTFEVAATLAPTVQELVCSFSIDSAKILSAIELDAAFIQHCVEVGSSEATLAVFGAFCQTYDTATSDIHVIVQTRGLDEDAARRVLKGYFSAWSIVNNQSLSSTKNSSLTPALFATESVGLMAMFGGQRGTGSYLDEAEWLLDVYRPLLIDFVSRISSFLHRESQDKRVNFVYSQGLDVLHWLTTASAMPDEQYLLSIPVCQPLVALIQLMHVMVLYKTLGVSPGDLVKRFK
;
A
#
# COMPACT_ATOMS: atom_id res chain seq x y z
N MET A 1 18.61 -9.13 29.31
CA MET A 1 17.60 -8.12 28.94
C MET A 1 18.27 -7.19 27.96
N SER A 2 17.77 -7.08 26.73
CA SER A 2 18.31 -6.13 25.75
C SER A 2 18.01 -4.72 26.25
N THR A 3 19.04 -3.89 26.40
CA THR A 3 18.86 -2.49 26.77
C THR A 3 18.18 -1.76 25.62
N LEU A 4 17.14 -1.00 25.93
CA LEU A 4 16.43 -0.15 24.98
C LEU A 4 17.00 1.27 25.03
N THR A 5 17.11 1.91 23.88
CA THR A 5 17.57 3.28 23.72
C THR A 5 16.46 4.11 23.08
N PRO A 6 16.08 5.26 23.67
CA PRO A 6 15.10 6.15 23.09
C PRO A 6 15.67 6.88 21.87
N ILE A 7 14.88 6.99 20.82
CA ILE A 7 15.14 7.75 19.60
C ILE A 7 14.02 8.79 19.45
N GLN A 8 14.39 10.01 19.11
CA GLN A 8 13.46 11.11 18.94
C GLN A 8 13.44 11.57 17.48
N LEU A 9 12.25 11.67 16.90
CA LEU A 9 12.00 12.33 15.63
C LEU A 9 11.40 13.70 15.89
N VAL A 10 11.91 14.71 15.18
CA VAL A 10 11.42 16.08 15.27
C VAL A 10 11.21 16.64 13.87
N CYS A 11 10.01 17.12 13.60
CA CYS A 11 9.68 17.81 12.35
C CYS A 11 8.76 19.00 12.67
N GLY A 12 9.28 20.22 12.57
CA GLY A 12 8.54 21.42 12.97
C GLY A 12 8.15 21.37 14.45
N SER A 13 6.85 21.43 14.74
CA SER A 13 6.27 21.28 16.09
C SER A 13 5.93 19.84 16.47
N VAL A 14 5.99 18.90 15.52
CA VAL A 14 5.67 17.49 15.74
C VAL A 14 6.89 16.77 16.27
N VAL A 15 6.70 16.07 17.39
CA VAL A 15 7.72 15.25 18.04
C VAL A 15 7.17 13.85 18.23
N SER A 16 7.97 12.85 17.85
CA SER A 16 7.71 11.44 18.16
C SER A 16 8.91 10.86 18.89
N THR A 17 8.66 9.90 19.78
CA THR A 17 9.72 9.20 20.52
C THR A 17 9.37 7.73 20.59
N PHE A 18 10.34 6.90 20.25
CA PHE A 18 10.20 5.45 20.28
C PHE A 18 11.50 4.80 20.74
N GLU A 19 11.43 3.54 21.14
CA GLU A 19 12.58 2.81 21.67
C GLU A 19 13.04 1.71 20.71
N VAL A 20 14.36 1.57 20.57
CA VAL A 20 14.99 0.49 19.79
C VAL A 20 16.07 -0.20 20.62
N ALA A 21 16.46 -1.41 20.23
CA ALA A 21 17.58 -2.10 20.87
C ALA A 21 18.86 -1.24 20.78
N ALA A 22 19.62 -1.16 21.88
CA ALA A 22 20.84 -0.34 21.95
C ALA A 22 21.88 -0.65 20.86
N THR A 23 21.87 -1.89 20.34
CA THR A 23 22.73 -2.31 19.22
C THR A 23 22.34 -1.68 17.88
N LEU A 24 21.07 -1.33 17.68
CA LEU A 24 20.55 -0.70 16.45
C LEU A 24 20.47 0.82 16.56
N ALA A 25 20.53 1.37 17.78
CA ALA A 25 20.39 2.81 18.02
C ALA A 25 21.35 3.68 17.20
N PRO A 26 22.66 3.34 17.03
CA PRO A 26 23.55 4.14 16.18
C PRO A 26 23.08 4.21 14.72
N THR A 27 22.68 3.08 14.14
CA THR A 27 22.18 3.00 12.76
C THR A 27 20.87 3.76 12.59
N VAL A 28 19.94 3.63 13.55
CA VAL A 28 18.69 4.39 13.52
C VAL A 28 18.97 5.89 13.63
N GLN A 29 19.93 6.32 14.47
CA GLN A 29 20.29 7.73 14.60
C GLN A 29 20.88 8.30 13.29
N GLU A 30 21.67 7.54 12.54
CA GLU A 30 22.14 7.93 11.21
C GLU A 30 20.98 8.09 10.21
N LEU A 31 19.99 7.20 10.28
CA LEU A 31 18.76 7.33 9.49
C LEU A 31 17.98 8.60 9.87
N VAL A 32 17.88 8.92 11.16
CA VAL A 32 17.26 10.18 11.62
C VAL A 32 18.01 11.40 11.07
N CYS A 33 19.34 11.39 11.09
CA CYS A 33 20.15 12.50 10.57
C CYS A 33 20.01 12.71 9.06
N SER A 34 19.73 11.65 8.30
CA SER A 34 19.50 11.71 6.84
C SER A 34 18.03 11.90 6.46
N PHE A 35 17.12 11.84 7.42
CA PHE A 35 15.69 11.99 7.19
C PHE A 35 15.32 13.46 7.06
N SER A 36 14.68 13.82 5.94
CA SER A 36 14.19 15.16 5.67
C SER A 36 12.79 15.09 5.08
N ILE A 37 11.87 15.84 5.67
CA ILE A 37 10.49 15.94 5.20
C ILE A 37 9.97 17.36 5.41
N ASP A 38 9.09 17.79 4.50
CA ASP A 38 8.45 19.10 4.57
C ASP A 38 7.52 19.17 5.80
N SER A 39 7.89 19.97 6.79
CA SER A 39 7.13 20.18 8.02
C SER A 39 5.73 20.73 7.80
N ALA A 40 5.45 21.39 6.67
CA ALA A 40 4.11 21.86 6.35
C ALA A 40 3.13 20.71 6.04
N LYS A 41 3.64 19.51 5.74
CA LYS A 41 2.86 18.33 5.35
C LYS A 41 2.63 17.33 6.47
N ILE A 42 3.30 17.49 7.62
CA ILE A 42 3.27 16.55 8.73
C ILE A 42 2.65 17.24 9.93
N LEU A 43 1.43 16.82 10.29
CA LEU A 43 0.64 17.47 11.33
C LEU A 43 0.52 16.60 12.58
N SER A 44 0.89 15.33 12.50
CA SER A 44 0.77 14.36 13.59
C SER A 44 1.96 13.42 13.71
N ALA A 45 2.17 12.86 14.91
CA ALA A 45 3.26 11.92 15.17
C ALA A 45 3.17 10.64 14.32
N ILE A 46 1.96 10.15 14.04
CA ILE A 46 1.75 8.94 13.22
C ILE A 46 2.17 9.16 11.76
N GLU A 47 1.95 10.36 11.22
CA GLU A 47 2.44 10.72 9.89
C GLU A 47 3.98 10.81 9.87
N LEU A 48 4.57 11.38 10.93
CA LEU A 48 6.02 11.48 11.07
C LEU A 48 6.68 10.10 11.12
N ASP A 49 6.14 9.21 11.95
CA ASP A 49 6.67 7.84 12.08
C ASP A 49 6.48 7.04 10.78
N ALA A 50 5.33 7.15 10.12
CA ALA A 50 5.07 6.47 8.86
C ALA A 50 6.00 6.95 7.74
N ALA A 51 6.24 8.26 7.66
CA ALA A 51 7.20 8.83 6.71
C ALA A 51 8.64 8.36 7.02
N PHE A 52 9.00 8.26 8.30
CA PHE A 52 10.31 7.76 8.70
C PHE A 52 10.50 6.27 8.37
N ILE A 53 9.45 5.44 8.51
CA ILE A 53 9.48 4.04 8.05
C ILE A 53 9.78 3.99 6.55
N GLN A 54 9.10 4.81 5.74
CA GLN A 54 9.33 4.86 4.31
C GLN A 54 10.80 5.23 3.99
N HIS A 55 11.36 6.24 4.67
CA HIS A 55 12.77 6.60 4.53
C HIS A 55 13.71 5.45 4.89
N CYS A 56 13.43 4.71 5.98
CA CYS A 56 14.23 3.55 6.37
C CYS A 56 14.25 2.46 5.28
N VAL A 57 13.11 2.23 4.63
CA VAL A 57 12.99 1.30 3.50
C VAL A 57 13.79 1.78 2.29
N GLU A 58 13.72 3.08 1.97
CA GLU A 58 14.42 3.69 0.82
C GLU A 58 15.95 3.68 0.98
N VAL A 59 16.45 3.91 2.19
CA VAL A 59 17.90 3.81 2.49
C VAL A 59 18.39 2.36 2.54
N GLY A 60 17.49 1.39 2.75
CA GLY A 60 17.77 -0.04 2.59
C GLY A 60 18.27 -0.78 3.84
N SER A 61 18.07 -0.24 5.05
CA SER A 61 18.44 -0.93 6.30
C SER A 61 17.30 -1.81 6.79
N SER A 62 17.36 -3.12 6.52
CA SER A 62 16.28 -4.07 6.86
C SER A 62 16.06 -4.21 8.37
N GLU A 63 17.14 -4.39 9.14
CA GLU A 63 17.06 -4.55 10.60
C GLU A 63 16.57 -3.28 11.30
N ALA A 64 17.05 -2.11 10.88
CA ALA A 64 16.57 -0.84 11.42
C ALA A 64 15.11 -0.59 11.04
N THR A 65 14.72 -0.88 9.79
CA THR A 65 13.32 -0.78 9.35
C THR A 65 12.41 -1.66 10.19
N LEU A 66 12.79 -2.90 10.45
CA LEU A 66 12.01 -3.82 11.29
C LEU A 66 11.90 -3.32 12.74
N ALA A 67 12.97 -2.76 13.30
CA ALA A 67 12.94 -2.18 14.64
C ALA A 67 12.00 -0.96 14.73
N VAL A 68 12.12 -0.03 13.78
CA VAL A 68 11.26 1.17 13.70
C VAL A 68 9.80 0.78 13.44
N PHE A 69 9.55 -0.14 12.50
CA PHE A 69 8.21 -0.65 12.21
C PHE A 69 7.60 -1.38 13.42
N GLY A 70 8.39 -2.17 14.13
CA GLY A 70 7.97 -2.82 15.37
C GLY A 70 7.57 -1.82 16.45
N ALA A 71 8.36 -0.75 16.62
CA ALA A 71 8.04 0.32 17.55
C ALA A 71 6.76 1.09 17.14
N PHE A 72 6.58 1.39 15.85
CA PHE A 72 5.33 1.94 15.32
C PHE A 72 4.13 1.06 15.65
N CYS A 73 4.24 -0.25 15.41
CA CYS A 73 3.17 -1.21 15.69
C CYS A 73 2.79 -1.24 17.18
N GLN A 74 3.77 -1.12 18.07
CA GLN A 74 3.54 -1.03 19.51
C GLN A 74 2.88 0.30 19.90
N THR A 75 3.38 1.43 19.42
CA THR A 75 2.87 2.77 19.73
C THR A 75 1.42 2.96 19.29
N TYR A 76 1.04 2.39 18.15
CA TYR A 76 -0.29 2.56 17.55
C TYR A 76 -1.20 1.33 17.72
N ASP A 77 -0.75 0.31 18.46
CA ASP A 77 -1.47 -0.94 18.74
C ASP A 77 -2.02 -1.64 17.48
N THR A 78 -1.17 -1.76 16.46
CA THR A 78 -1.54 -2.44 15.20
C THR A 78 -1.70 -3.95 15.35
N ALA A 79 -1.29 -4.51 16.51
CA ALA A 79 -1.47 -5.91 16.85
C ALA A 79 -2.94 -6.26 17.13
N THR A 80 -3.72 -5.30 17.64
CA THR A 80 -5.14 -5.49 17.98
C THR A 80 -6.08 -4.76 17.03
N SER A 81 -5.59 -3.77 16.29
CA SER A 81 -6.36 -2.94 15.37
C SER A 81 -5.70 -2.82 14.00
N ASP A 82 -6.46 -3.03 12.93
CA ASP A 82 -5.96 -2.82 11.57
C ASP A 82 -5.61 -1.35 11.33
N ILE A 83 -4.55 -1.09 10.55
CA ILE A 83 -4.07 0.27 10.26
C ILE A 83 -5.15 1.16 9.62
N HIS A 84 -6.06 0.60 8.81
CA HIS A 84 -7.17 1.33 8.21
C HIS A 84 -8.17 1.80 9.28
N VAL A 85 -8.37 0.99 10.33
CA VAL A 85 -9.19 1.38 11.50
C VAL A 85 -8.47 2.46 12.31
N ILE A 86 -7.16 2.37 12.48
CA ILE A 86 -6.37 3.35 13.22
C ILE A 86 -6.42 4.74 12.54
N VAL A 87 -6.23 4.82 11.21
CA VAL A 87 -6.30 6.11 10.51
C VAL A 87 -7.72 6.71 10.58
N GLN A 88 -8.76 5.88 10.51
CA GLN A 88 -10.15 6.31 10.61
C GLN A 88 -10.50 6.81 12.02
N THR A 89 -10.16 6.03 13.06
CA THR A 89 -10.48 6.36 14.46
C THR A 89 -9.73 7.58 14.98
N ARG A 90 -8.56 7.88 14.40
CA ARG A 90 -7.79 9.11 14.67
C ARG A 90 -8.32 10.34 13.92
N GLY A 91 -9.29 10.18 13.02
CA GLY A 91 -9.87 11.29 12.27
C GLY A 91 -8.88 11.97 11.33
N LEU A 92 -7.94 11.21 10.77
CA LEU A 92 -7.01 11.74 9.78
C LEU A 92 -7.75 12.14 8.50
N ASP A 93 -7.35 13.25 7.89
CA ASP A 93 -7.82 13.60 6.55
C ASP A 93 -7.26 12.65 5.49
N GLU A 94 -7.73 12.78 4.24
CA GLU A 94 -7.36 11.88 3.15
C GLU A 94 -5.86 11.86 2.89
N ASP A 95 -5.21 13.02 2.90
CA ASP A 95 -3.77 13.16 2.64
C ASP A 95 -2.93 12.55 3.77
N ALA A 96 -3.32 12.77 5.03
CA ALA A 96 -2.68 12.19 6.20
C ALA A 96 -2.88 10.68 6.24
N ALA A 97 -4.09 10.19 6.00
CA ALA A 97 -4.38 8.75 5.94
C ALA A 97 -3.57 8.07 4.82
N ARG A 98 -3.50 8.68 3.63
CA ARG A 98 -2.69 8.21 2.51
C ARG A 98 -1.21 8.10 2.90
N ARG A 99 -0.63 9.13 3.53
CA ARG A 99 0.76 9.11 4.02
C ARG A 99 1.01 7.98 5.01
N VAL A 100 0.12 7.82 6.00
CA VAL A 100 0.25 6.78 7.03
C VAL A 100 0.18 5.38 6.42
N LEU A 101 -0.82 5.12 5.57
CA LEU A 101 -0.98 3.82 4.92
C LEU A 101 0.21 3.50 4.01
N LYS A 102 0.68 4.48 3.22
CA LYS A 102 1.85 4.32 2.35
C LYS A 102 3.10 4.00 3.17
N GLY A 103 3.36 4.73 4.23
CA GLY A 103 4.50 4.47 5.13
C GLY A 103 4.41 3.09 5.77
N TYR A 104 3.24 2.72 6.29
CA TYR A 104 3.00 1.41 6.89
C TYR A 104 3.22 0.26 5.90
N PHE A 105 2.64 0.34 4.70
CA PHE A 105 2.76 -0.72 3.70
C PHE A 105 4.11 -0.70 2.96
N SER A 106 4.91 0.37 3.05
CA SER A 106 6.26 0.41 2.46
C SER A 106 7.18 -0.70 3.00
N ALA A 107 7.03 -1.05 4.29
CA ALA A 107 7.81 -2.08 4.95
C ALA A 107 7.31 -3.52 4.67
N TRP A 108 6.19 -3.67 3.94
CA TRP A 108 5.48 -4.95 3.74
C TRP A 108 6.40 -6.10 3.31
N SER A 109 7.25 -5.88 2.30
CA SER A 109 8.13 -6.92 1.77
C SER A 109 9.16 -7.39 2.80
N ILE A 110 9.70 -6.47 3.60
CA ILE A 110 10.71 -6.77 4.63
C ILE A 110 10.04 -7.56 5.77
N VAL A 111 8.89 -7.08 6.25
CA VAL A 111 8.11 -7.72 7.33
C VAL A 111 7.64 -9.11 6.91
N ASN A 112 7.12 -9.26 5.69
CA ASN A 112 6.63 -10.55 5.22
C ASN A 112 7.77 -11.56 5.04
N ASN A 113 8.94 -11.16 4.55
CA ASN A 113 10.11 -12.05 4.45
C ASN A 113 10.59 -12.54 5.84
N GLN A 114 10.52 -11.68 6.86
CA GLN A 114 10.84 -12.08 8.24
C GLN A 114 9.77 -13.00 8.85
N SER A 115 8.49 -12.73 8.61
CA SER A 115 7.36 -13.57 9.08
C SER A 115 7.30 -14.93 8.38
N LEU A 116 7.67 -15.01 7.10
CA LEU A 116 7.88 -16.30 6.42
C LEU A 116 8.96 -17.15 7.11
N SER A 117 9.91 -16.50 7.78
CA SER A 117 10.93 -17.16 8.61
C SER A 117 10.46 -17.44 10.05
N SER A 118 9.36 -16.82 10.49
CA SER A 118 8.85 -16.83 11.88
C SER A 118 7.33 -17.11 11.87
N THR A 119 6.94 -18.37 11.99
CA THR A 119 5.60 -18.89 11.68
C THR A 119 4.42 -18.11 12.32
N LYS A 120 3.43 -17.75 11.46
CA LYS A 120 2.07 -17.24 11.69
C LYS A 120 1.92 -15.88 12.40
N ASN A 121 1.78 -14.82 11.60
CA ASN A 121 1.08 -13.60 12.03
C ASN A 121 -0.40 -13.94 12.21
N SER A 122 -0.97 -13.73 13.40
CA SER A 122 -2.41 -13.82 13.61
C SER A 122 -3.07 -12.65 12.88
N SER A 123 -3.74 -12.92 11.76
CA SER A 123 -4.58 -11.90 11.14
C SER A 123 -5.82 -11.67 12.00
N LEU A 124 -6.12 -10.40 12.29
CA LEU A 124 -7.34 -10.00 12.95
C LEU A 124 -8.51 -10.37 12.04
N THR A 125 -9.42 -11.22 12.53
CA THR A 125 -10.63 -11.55 11.78
C THR A 125 -11.59 -10.36 11.87
N PRO A 126 -11.97 -9.72 10.74
CA PRO A 126 -12.93 -8.62 10.78
C PRO A 126 -14.25 -9.06 11.41
N ALA A 127 -14.89 -8.17 12.18
CA ALA A 127 -16.17 -8.44 12.82
C ALA A 127 -17.24 -8.91 11.81
N LEU A 128 -17.22 -8.35 10.60
CA LEU A 128 -18.11 -8.72 9.50
C LEU A 128 -17.97 -10.19 9.09
N PHE A 129 -16.77 -10.76 9.18
CA PHE A 129 -16.50 -12.17 8.84
C PHE A 129 -16.75 -13.14 10.00
N ALA A 130 -16.86 -12.61 11.23
CA ALA A 130 -17.17 -13.38 12.43
C ALA A 130 -18.68 -13.42 12.75
N THR A 131 -19.48 -12.57 12.09
CA THR A 131 -20.91 -12.44 12.38
C THR A 131 -21.72 -13.41 11.51
N GLU A 132 -22.17 -14.53 12.08
CA GLU A 132 -22.92 -15.57 11.34
C GLU A 132 -24.27 -15.10 10.77
N SER A 133 -24.87 -14.07 11.38
CA SER A 133 -26.17 -13.54 10.95
C SER A 133 -26.08 -12.58 9.75
N VAL A 134 -24.88 -12.30 9.23
CA VAL A 134 -24.67 -11.38 8.11
C VAL A 134 -24.25 -12.16 6.87
N GLY A 135 -25.06 -12.08 5.81
CA GLY A 135 -24.69 -12.56 4.48
C GLY A 135 -23.86 -11.52 3.73
N LEU A 136 -22.77 -11.96 3.08
CA LEU A 136 -21.86 -11.07 2.35
C LEU A 136 -21.97 -11.30 0.86
N MET A 137 -22.18 -10.21 0.12
CA MET A 137 -22.17 -10.18 -1.34
C MET A 137 -21.10 -9.22 -1.83
N ALA A 138 -20.28 -9.67 -2.77
CA ALA A 138 -19.31 -8.81 -3.45
C ALA A 138 -19.97 -8.21 -4.70
N MET A 139 -19.83 -6.90 -4.88
CA MET A 139 -20.34 -6.19 -6.05
C MET A 139 -19.18 -5.51 -6.78
N PHE A 140 -19.10 -5.74 -8.08
CA PHE A 140 -18.10 -5.13 -8.96
C PHE A 140 -18.81 -4.19 -9.91
N GLY A 141 -18.41 -2.92 -9.88
CA GLY A 141 -19.02 -1.87 -10.69
C GLY A 141 -18.63 -1.93 -12.17
N GLY A 142 -19.12 -0.96 -12.93
CA GLY A 142 -18.65 -0.65 -14.27
C GLY A 142 -18.09 0.77 -14.34
N GLN A 143 -17.75 1.22 -15.54
CA GLN A 143 -17.21 2.55 -15.77
C GLN A 143 -18.23 3.64 -15.43
N ARG A 144 -17.80 4.61 -14.62
CA ARG A 144 -18.59 5.80 -14.26
C ARG A 144 -18.24 6.99 -15.14
N GLY A 145 -18.44 6.90 -16.44
CA GLY A 145 -18.57 8.06 -17.36
C GLY A 145 -17.52 9.18 -17.39
N THR A 146 -16.43 9.15 -16.63
CA THR A 146 -15.42 10.22 -16.57
C THR A 146 -14.00 9.68 -16.75
N GLY A 147 -13.12 10.46 -17.39
CA GLY A 147 -11.74 10.09 -17.73
C GLY A 147 -10.77 9.86 -16.57
N SER A 148 -11.25 9.90 -15.31
CA SER A 148 -10.42 9.85 -14.10
C SER A 148 -10.32 8.46 -13.45
N TYR A 149 -10.72 7.38 -14.14
CA TYR A 149 -10.72 6.04 -13.52
C TYR A 149 -9.29 5.52 -13.27
N LEU A 150 -8.29 6.01 -13.99
CA LEU A 150 -6.89 5.66 -13.73
C LEU A 150 -6.32 6.35 -12.48
N ASP A 151 -6.88 7.48 -12.05
CA ASP A 151 -6.49 8.13 -10.79
C ASP A 151 -6.64 7.17 -9.60
N GLU A 152 -7.65 6.30 -9.64
CA GLU A 152 -7.87 5.24 -8.65
C GLU A 152 -6.74 4.20 -8.69
N ALA A 153 -6.31 3.80 -9.88
CA ALA A 153 -5.16 2.90 -10.06
C ALA A 153 -3.86 3.55 -9.57
N GLU A 154 -3.63 4.82 -9.88
CA GLU A 154 -2.47 5.59 -9.44
C GLU A 154 -2.44 5.71 -7.92
N TRP A 155 -3.58 6.03 -7.30
CA TRP A 155 -3.70 6.10 -5.85
C TRP A 155 -3.40 4.76 -5.18
N LEU A 156 -3.99 3.66 -5.69
CA LEU A 156 -3.73 2.32 -5.19
C LEU A 156 -2.25 1.92 -5.34
N LEU A 157 -1.64 2.21 -6.50
CA LEU A 157 -0.25 1.86 -6.78
C LEU A 157 0.73 2.73 -5.98
N ASP A 158 0.34 3.95 -5.60
CA ASP A 158 1.14 4.81 -4.73
C ASP A 158 1.13 4.34 -3.27
N VAL A 159 -0.04 3.98 -2.74
CA VAL A 159 -0.21 3.56 -1.34
C VAL A 159 0.23 2.11 -1.13
N TYR A 160 -0.24 1.20 -1.97
CA TYR A 160 -0.06 -0.24 -1.80
C TYR A 160 0.96 -0.83 -2.76
N ARG A 161 1.94 -0.03 -3.22
CA ARG A 161 2.96 -0.47 -4.20
C ARG A 161 3.55 -1.84 -3.88
N PRO A 162 4.01 -2.13 -2.64
CA PRO A 162 4.63 -3.42 -2.34
C PRO A 162 3.66 -4.60 -2.43
N LEU A 163 2.36 -4.36 -2.30
CA LEU A 163 1.32 -5.39 -2.43
C LEU A 163 0.93 -5.61 -3.90
N LEU A 164 1.04 -4.58 -4.74
CA LEU A 164 0.44 -4.57 -6.09
C LEU A 164 1.44 -4.66 -7.24
N ILE A 165 2.69 -4.20 -7.06
CA ILE A 165 3.61 -3.96 -8.19
C ILE A 165 3.87 -5.21 -9.03
N ASP A 166 4.05 -6.37 -8.40
CA ASP A 166 4.29 -7.63 -9.11
C ASP A 166 3.08 -8.05 -9.95
N PHE A 167 1.87 -7.85 -9.43
CA PHE A 167 0.64 -8.17 -10.14
C PHE A 167 0.42 -7.22 -11.31
N VAL A 168 0.50 -5.91 -11.06
CA VAL A 168 0.29 -4.89 -12.08
C VAL A 168 1.33 -5.03 -13.19
N SER A 169 2.60 -5.31 -12.86
CA SER A 169 3.64 -5.60 -13.85
C SER A 169 3.31 -6.81 -14.72
N ARG A 170 2.84 -7.91 -14.13
CA ARG A 170 2.46 -9.12 -14.88
C ARG A 170 1.26 -8.88 -15.79
N ILE A 171 0.22 -8.21 -15.29
CA ILE A 171 -0.98 -7.91 -16.09
C ILE A 171 -0.66 -6.90 -17.19
N SER A 172 0.13 -5.85 -16.90
CA SER A 172 0.58 -4.89 -17.92
C SER A 172 1.36 -5.59 -19.02
N SER A 173 2.32 -6.44 -18.66
CA SER A 173 3.11 -7.20 -19.64
C SER A 173 2.25 -8.14 -20.49
N PHE A 174 1.25 -8.79 -19.87
CA PHE A 174 0.29 -9.64 -20.57
C PHE A 174 -0.54 -8.81 -21.55
N LEU A 175 -1.22 -7.77 -21.08
CA LEU A 175 -2.08 -6.91 -21.90
C LEU A 175 -1.32 -6.26 -23.05
N HIS A 176 -0.12 -5.73 -22.78
CA HIS A 176 0.74 -5.14 -23.79
C HIS A 176 1.09 -6.15 -24.88
N ARG A 177 1.47 -7.38 -24.53
CA ARG A 177 1.79 -8.42 -25.50
C ARG A 177 0.57 -8.81 -26.34
N GLU A 178 -0.57 -9.08 -25.69
CA GLU A 178 -1.78 -9.50 -26.41
C GLU A 178 -2.34 -8.37 -27.30
N SER A 179 -2.14 -7.10 -26.93
CA SER A 179 -2.55 -5.95 -27.76
C SER A 179 -1.76 -5.84 -29.07
N GLN A 180 -0.58 -6.47 -29.18
CA GLN A 180 0.23 -6.48 -30.41
C GLN A 180 -0.21 -7.54 -31.42
N ASP A 181 -1.17 -8.41 -31.08
CA ASP A 181 -1.65 -9.43 -32.00
C ASP A 181 -2.27 -8.77 -33.24
N LYS A 182 -1.83 -9.21 -34.43
CA LYS A 182 -2.23 -8.65 -35.73
C LYS A 182 -3.75 -8.64 -35.96
N ARG A 183 -4.51 -9.47 -35.24
CA ARG A 183 -5.97 -9.55 -35.32
C ARG A 183 -6.67 -8.40 -34.59
N VAL A 184 -5.99 -7.73 -33.65
CA VAL A 184 -6.59 -6.71 -32.78
C VAL A 184 -5.75 -5.45 -32.62
N ASN A 185 -4.49 -5.44 -33.07
CA ASN A 185 -3.57 -4.30 -32.86
C ASN A 185 -4.09 -2.98 -33.44
N PHE A 186 -4.93 -3.01 -34.47
CA PHE A 186 -5.58 -1.84 -35.06
C PHE A 186 -6.54 -1.14 -34.08
N VAL A 187 -7.04 -1.87 -33.08
CA VAL A 187 -7.86 -1.34 -31.99
C VAL A 187 -7.00 -0.61 -30.96
N TYR A 188 -5.76 -1.05 -30.77
CA TYR A 188 -4.85 -0.57 -29.73
C TYR A 188 -3.78 0.38 -30.29
N SER A 189 -4.21 1.46 -30.95
CA SER A 189 -3.32 2.40 -31.66
C SER A 189 -2.28 3.10 -30.78
N GLN A 190 -2.52 3.19 -29.46
CA GLN A 190 -1.59 3.74 -28.46
C GLN A 190 -1.04 2.66 -27.51
N GLY A 191 -1.20 1.39 -27.87
CA GLY A 191 -0.75 0.26 -27.05
C GLY A 191 -1.60 0.02 -25.80
N LEU A 192 -1.17 -0.92 -24.97
CA LEU A 192 -1.83 -1.28 -23.71
C LEU A 192 -0.80 -1.59 -22.60
N ASP A 193 0.13 -0.65 -22.37
CA ASP A 193 1.15 -0.74 -21.31
C ASP A 193 0.77 0.12 -20.10
N VAL A 194 -0.12 -0.43 -19.29
CA VAL A 194 -0.74 0.26 -18.15
C VAL A 194 0.27 0.68 -17.09
N LEU A 195 1.26 -0.17 -16.79
CA LEU A 195 2.28 0.17 -15.80
C LEU A 195 3.12 1.35 -16.26
N HIS A 196 3.46 1.40 -17.56
CA HIS A 196 4.16 2.54 -18.11
C HIS A 196 3.33 3.82 -17.98
N TRP A 197 2.04 3.77 -18.32
CA TRP A 197 1.11 4.90 -18.16
C TRP A 197 1.03 5.41 -16.71
N LEU A 198 0.89 4.50 -15.73
CA LEU A 198 0.77 4.85 -14.31
C LEU A 198 2.07 5.35 -13.66
N THR A 199 3.21 5.12 -14.29
CA THR A 199 4.54 5.50 -13.73
C THR A 199 5.19 6.65 -14.49
N THR A 200 4.69 6.95 -15.68
CA THR A 200 5.26 7.96 -16.58
C THR A 200 4.16 8.89 -17.07
N ALA A 201 4.03 10.06 -16.45
CA ALA A 201 2.97 11.02 -16.77
C ALA A 201 2.92 11.40 -18.26
N SER A 202 4.07 11.50 -18.93
CA SER A 202 4.15 11.80 -20.37
C SER A 202 3.76 10.64 -21.29
N ALA A 203 3.53 9.45 -20.75
CA ALA A 203 3.13 8.26 -21.50
C ALA A 203 1.62 8.03 -21.52
N MET A 204 0.85 8.85 -20.79
CA MET A 204 -0.60 8.70 -20.71
C MET A 204 -1.23 8.88 -22.10
N PRO A 205 -2.06 7.93 -22.58
CA PRO A 205 -2.80 8.08 -23.83
C PRO A 205 -3.83 9.20 -23.75
N ASP A 206 -4.36 9.61 -24.91
CA ASP A 206 -5.46 10.59 -24.92
C ASP A 206 -6.75 10.02 -24.29
N GLU A 207 -7.58 10.93 -23.77
CA GLU A 207 -8.82 10.58 -23.07
C GLU A 207 -9.78 9.76 -23.95
N GLN A 208 -9.87 10.06 -25.25
CA GLN A 208 -10.76 9.34 -26.16
C GLN A 208 -10.34 7.88 -26.31
N TYR A 209 -9.03 7.62 -26.36
CA TYR A 209 -8.48 6.26 -26.37
C TYR A 209 -8.73 5.53 -25.06
N LEU A 210 -8.48 6.19 -23.92
CA LEU A 210 -8.74 5.64 -22.58
C LEU A 210 -10.22 5.33 -22.34
N LEU A 211 -11.15 6.08 -22.95
CA LEU A 211 -12.58 5.83 -22.85
C LEU A 211 -13.09 4.76 -23.83
N SER A 212 -12.27 4.31 -24.79
CA SER A 212 -12.68 3.28 -25.73
C SER A 212 -12.92 1.94 -25.02
N ILE A 213 -14.03 1.26 -25.33
CA ILE A 213 -14.43 -0.02 -24.72
C ILE A 213 -13.29 -1.06 -24.65
N PRO A 214 -12.50 -1.26 -25.71
CA PRO A 214 -11.42 -2.25 -25.72
C PRO A 214 -10.30 -1.93 -24.72
N VAL A 215 -10.12 -0.66 -24.36
CA VAL A 215 -9.10 -0.18 -23.43
C VAL A 215 -9.69 -0.06 -22.03
N CYS A 216 -10.83 0.60 -21.85
CA CYS A 216 -11.38 0.88 -20.52
C CYS A 216 -11.81 -0.40 -19.78
N GLN A 217 -12.44 -1.37 -20.45
CA GLN A 217 -12.96 -2.57 -19.80
C GLN A 217 -11.87 -3.40 -19.11
N PRO A 218 -10.74 -3.77 -19.77
CA PRO A 218 -9.67 -4.49 -19.09
C PRO A 218 -9.01 -3.66 -17.98
N LEU A 219 -8.97 -2.34 -18.09
CA LEU A 219 -8.38 -1.48 -17.04
C LEU A 219 -9.28 -1.36 -15.81
N VAL A 220 -10.60 -1.22 -16.00
CA VAL A 220 -11.56 -1.25 -14.90
C VAL A 220 -11.49 -2.60 -14.18
N ALA A 221 -11.39 -3.71 -14.92
CA ALA A 221 -11.20 -5.03 -14.32
C ALA A 221 -9.86 -5.13 -13.56
N LEU A 222 -8.77 -4.57 -14.09
CA LEU A 222 -7.48 -4.51 -13.39
C LEU A 222 -7.60 -3.76 -12.06
N ILE A 223 -8.24 -2.58 -12.04
CA ILE A 223 -8.45 -1.78 -10.83
C ILE A 223 -9.25 -2.54 -9.78
N GLN A 224 -10.33 -3.21 -10.20
CA GLN A 224 -11.13 -4.05 -9.32
C GLN A 224 -10.30 -5.19 -8.70
N LEU A 225 -9.43 -5.82 -9.49
CA LEU A 225 -8.52 -6.85 -9.00
C LEU A 225 -7.46 -6.28 -8.06
N MET A 226 -6.98 -5.05 -8.29
CA MET A 226 -6.07 -4.36 -7.37
C MET A 226 -6.73 -4.19 -5.99
N HIS A 227 -8.00 -3.77 -5.93
CA HIS A 227 -8.76 -3.70 -4.66
C HIS A 227 -8.89 -5.05 -3.97
N VAL A 228 -9.29 -6.08 -4.71
CA VAL A 228 -9.40 -7.45 -4.16
C VAL A 228 -8.04 -7.92 -3.64
N MET A 229 -6.95 -7.57 -4.32
CA MET A 229 -5.59 -7.89 -3.89
C MET A 229 -5.18 -7.20 -2.61
N VAL A 230 -5.44 -5.90 -2.48
CA VAL A 230 -5.22 -5.18 -1.23
C VAL A 230 -6.02 -5.89 -0.12
N LEU A 231 -7.31 -6.13 -0.35
CA LEU A 231 -8.21 -6.74 0.64
C LEU A 231 -7.69 -8.09 1.17
N TYR A 232 -7.45 -9.10 0.31
CA TYR A 232 -7.05 -10.41 0.83
C TYR A 232 -5.65 -10.38 1.47
N LYS A 233 -4.74 -9.53 0.94
CA LYS A 233 -3.38 -9.42 1.48
C LYS A 233 -3.37 -8.79 2.86
N THR A 234 -4.08 -7.67 3.04
CA THR A 234 -4.16 -7.00 4.35
C THR A 234 -4.88 -7.86 5.38
N LEU A 235 -5.86 -8.65 4.95
CA LEU A 235 -6.51 -9.67 5.78
C LEU A 235 -5.67 -10.91 6.04
N GLY A 236 -4.49 -11.07 5.44
CA GLY A 236 -3.66 -12.26 5.62
C GLY A 236 -4.35 -13.58 5.23
N VAL A 237 -5.27 -13.55 4.25
CA VAL A 237 -6.00 -14.74 3.76
C VAL A 237 -5.67 -15.01 2.30
N SER A 238 -5.86 -16.26 1.85
CA SER A 238 -5.75 -16.56 0.42
C SER A 238 -6.97 -16.02 -0.35
N PRO A 239 -6.86 -15.78 -1.67
CA PRO A 239 -8.03 -15.44 -2.49
C PRO A 239 -9.16 -16.47 -2.38
N GLY A 240 -8.82 -17.76 -2.29
CA GLY A 240 -9.79 -18.83 -2.12
C GLY A 240 -10.50 -18.79 -0.77
N ASP A 241 -9.80 -18.42 0.30
CA ASP A 241 -10.41 -18.24 1.61
C ASP A 241 -11.26 -16.99 1.69
N LEU A 242 -10.87 -15.91 1.00
CA LEU A 242 -11.71 -14.71 0.87
C LEU A 242 -13.04 -15.06 0.18
N VAL A 243 -13.01 -15.79 -0.94
CA VAL A 243 -14.22 -16.18 -1.68
C VAL A 243 -15.19 -16.97 -0.82
N LYS A 244 -14.70 -17.87 0.05
CA LYS A 244 -15.57 -18.63 0.98
C LYS A 244 -16.32 -17.76 2.00
N ARG A 245 -15.92 -16.50 2.18
CA ARG A 245 -16.62 -15.55 3.07
C ARG A 245 -17.85 -14.93 2.41
N PHE A 246 -17.93 -14.93 1.09
CA PHE A 246 -19.08 -14.42 0.33
C PHE A 246 -19.98 -15.60 -0.05
N LYS A 247 -21.27 -15.51 0.27
CA LYS A 247 -22.27 -16.57 0.06
C LYS A 247 -23.36 -16.11 -0.89
#